data_AF-A0A2A5VJN0-F1
#
_entry.id   AF-A0A2A5VJN0-F1
#
_cell.length_a   1.000
_cell.length_b   1.000
_cell.length_c   1.000
_cell.angle_alpha   90.00
_cell.angle_beta   90.00
_cell.angle_gamma   90.00
#
_symmetry.space_group_name_H-M   'P 1'
#
loop_
_entity.id
_entity.type
_entity.pdbx_description
1 polymer ?
#
loop_
_entity_poly.entity_id
_entity_poly.type
_entity_poly.pdbx_seq_one_letter_code
_entity_poly.pdbx_strand_id
1 'polypeptide(L)'
;MAKKRGFGRFLGGLAGRPYDQLMNRLEKISGEFSGGALADECDKFVSTVRKTLDKEQIDEEEHDLLMEEVEEVHPDGKTYPRLGDDSEEFYDGDDLPDAPELDVGRSIDLDKLMRSRDGAFTGSFGRDEYEEYRQKMAEDFFKESDEAIASGDHEDMQSQDPGNRVFHDVEDEARDLKRQIAAEMGVETEEESDDSTNVDEDGTEWWEDDDGVWWYRPKGEEDWYQYED
;
A
#
# COMPACT_ATOMS: atom_id res chain seq x y z
N MET A 1 39.44 -5.53 -5.77
CA MET A 1 38.98 -4.15 -6.06
C MET A 1 37.81 -3.88 -5.13
N ALA A 2 38.00 -3.12 -4.05
CA ALA A 2 36.93 -2.75 -3.14
C ALA A 2 36.31 -1.43 -3.62
N LYS A 3 35.01 -1.44 -3.87
CA LYS A 3 34.26 -0.29 -4.37
C LYS A 3 33.94 0.61 -3.17
N LYS A 4 34.83 1.56 -2.89
CA LYS A 4 34.62 2.61 -1.88
C LYS A 4 33.47 3.51 -2.38
N ARG A 5 32.24 3.21 -1.97
CA ARG A 5 31.11 4.14 -2.11
C ARG A 5 31.37 5.25 -1.10
N GLY A 6 31.73 6.42 -1.60
CA GLY A 6 31.88 7.61 -0.77
C GLY A 6 30.50 8.13 -0.41
N PHE A 7 30.21 8.19 0.88
CA PHE A 7 29.03 8.88 1.40
C PHE A 7 29.12 10.36 1.05
N GLY A 8 28.05 10.84 0.41
CA GLY A 8 27.93 12.17 -0.17
C GLY A 8 28.03 13.27 0.87
N ARG A 9 28.74 14.33 0.49
CA ARG A 9 28.87 15.59 1.23
C ARG A 9 27.48 16.24 1.45
N PHE A 10 26.91 16.05 2.63
CA PHE A 10 25.86 16.91 3.18
C PHE A 10 26.44 17.77 4.30
N LEU A 11 27.42 18.62 3.97
CA LEU A 11 27.96 19.62 4.89
C LEU A 11 27.08 20.87 4.84
N GLY A 12 26.15 20.98 5.79
CA GLY A 12 25.27 22.14 5.90
C GLY A 12 24.55 22.27 7.26
N GLY A 13 25.28 22.27 8.38
CA GLY A 13 24.69 22.67 9.66
C GLY A 13 25.43 22.15 10.89
N LEU A 14 26.43 22.88 11.39
CA LEU A 14 27.13 22.59 12.65
C LEU A 14 26.25 22.74 13.93
N ALA A 15 24.92 22.72 13.83
CA ALA A 15 23.99 22.83 14.96
C ALA A 15 22.55 22.38 14.60
N GLY A 16 22.37 21.23 13.93
CA GLY A 16 21.08 20.83 13.35
C GLY A 16 20.15 20.05 14.28
N ARG A 17 20.43 18.77 14.52
CA ARG A 17 19.64 17.88 15.39
C ARG A 17 20.57 17.01 16.26
N PRO A 18 20.08 16.43 17.38
CA PRO A 18 20.90 15.56 18.24
C PRO A 18 21.51 14.38 17.48
N TYR A 19 20.77 13.82 16.52
CA TYR A 19 21.23 12.81 15.58
C TYR A 19 22.50 13.23 14.80
N ASP A 20 22.49 14.40 14.16
CA ASP A 20 23.63 14.88 13.37
C ASP A 20 24.91 15.00 14.21
N GLN A 21 24.76 15.41 15.48
CA GLN A 21 25.89 15.53 16.40
C GLN A 21 26.49 14.17 16.74
N LEU A 22 25.64 13.14 16.89
CA LEU A 22 26.06 11.76 17.12
C LEU A 22 26.78 11.20 15.89
N MET A 23 26.25 11.40 14.69
CA MET A 23 26.90 10.98 13.44
C MET A 23 28.28 11.60 13.25
N ASN A 24 28.40 12.92 13.43
CA ASN A 24 29.70 13.60 13.34
C ASN A 24 30.70 13.07 14.39
N ARG A 25 30.21 12.68 15.58
CA ARG A 25 31.06 12.08 16.61
C ARG A 25 31.51 10.67 16.22
N LEU A 26 30.63 9.86 15.61
CA LEU A 26 30.97 8.54 15.12
C LEU A 26 32.05 8.62 14.01
N GLU A 27 31.90 9.55 13.06
CA GLU A 27 32.91 9.80 12.01
C GLU A 27 34.26 10.19 12.62
N LYS A 28 34.25 11.03 13.66
CA LYS A 28 35.48 11.40 14.36
C LYS A 28 36.14 10.19 15.04
N ILE A 29 35.34 9.33 15.68
CA ILE A 29 35.84 8.12 16.33
C ILE A 29 36.45 7.16 15.29
N SER A 30 35.78 6.97 14.15
CA SER A 30 36.27 6.09 13.06
C SER A 30 37.55 6.61 12.40
N GLY A 31 37.74 7.93 12.35
CA GLY A 31 38.95 8.55 11.84
C GLY A 31 40.13 8.58 12.84
N GLU A 32 39.86 8.68 14.14
CA GLU A 32 40.89 8.82 15.18
C GLU A 32 41.38 7.48 15.76
N PHE A 33 40.50 6.47 15.81
CA PHE A 33 40.78 5.17 16.44
C PHE A 33 40.79 4.02 15.43
N SER A 34 41.48 2.94 15.75
CA SER A 34 41.51 1.72 14.93
C SER A 34 41.72 0.46 15.76
N GLY A 35 41.30 -0.69 15.24
CA GLY A 35 41.42 -1.99 15.91
C GLY A 35 40.65 -2.04 17.23
N GLY A 36 41.21 -2.70 18.26
CA GLY A 36 40.52 -2.87 19.54
C GLY A 36 40.13 -1.56 20.26
N ALA A 37 40.92 -0.48 20.08
CA ALA A 37 40.57 0.82 20.64
C ALA A 37 39.34 1.45 19.97
N LEU A 38 39.11 1.15 18.68
CA LEU A 38 37.90 1.56 17.97
C LEU A 38 36.68 0.79 18.49
N ALA A 39 36.82 -0.53 18.72
CA ALA A 39 35.75 -1.33 19.32
C ALA A 39 35.28 -0.77 20.67
N ASP A 40 36.23 -0.47 21.56
CA ASP A 40 35.93 0.10 22.89
C ASP A 40 35.22 1.46 22.80
N GLU A 41 35.58 2.31 21.83
CA GLU A 41 34.93 3.61 21.62
C GLU A 41 33.57 3.48 20.94
N CYS A 42 33.39 2.55 20.01
CA CYS A 42 32.08 2.21 19.43
C CYS A 42 31.12 1.71 20.52
N ASP A 43 31.55 0.83 21.41
CA ASP A 43 30.74 0.34 22.55
C ASP A 43 30.31 1.49 23.49
N LYS A 44 31.22 2.43 23.77
CA LYS A 44 30.89 3.64 24.54
C LYS A 44 29.96 4.58 23.78
N PHE A 45 30.11 4.67 22.46
CA PHE A 45 29.24 5.47 21.61
C PHE A 45 27.82 4.92 21.62
N VAL A 46 27.64 3.60 21.47
CA VAL A 46 26.33 2.92 21.59
C VAL A 46 25.68 3.22 22.94
N SER A 47 26.44 3.16 24.04
CA SER A 47 25.95 3.55 25.36
C SER A 47 25.52 5.03 25.42
N THR A 48 26.15 5.91 24.64
CA THR A 48 25.75 7.32 24.52
C THR A 48 24.46 7.45 23.72
N VAL A 49 24.33 6.75 22.59
CA VAL A 49 23.13 6.79 21.72
C VAL A 49 21.89 6.32 22.48
N ARG A 50 22.01 5.22 23.25
CA ARG A 50 20.92 4.74 24.12
C ARG A 50 20.49 5.80 25.14
N LYS A 51 21.44 6.50 25.76
CA LYS A 51 21.13 7.58 26.72
C LYS A 51 20.52 8.82 26.07
N THR A 52 20.75 9.06 24.78
CA THR A 52 20.11 10.16 24.06
C THR A 52 18.69 9.80 23.63
N LEU A 53 18.45 8.53 23.28
CA LEU A 53 17.11 7.97 23.11
C LEU A 53 16.30 8.05 24.41
N ASP A 54 16.88 7.62 25.55
CA ASP A 54 16.23 7.70 26.88
C ASP A 54 15.84 9.14 27.28
N LYS A 55 16.46 10.15 26.66
CA LYS A 55 16.17 11.58 26.86
C LYS A 55 15.20 12.14 25.83
N GLU A 56 14.64 11.30 24.97
CA GLU A 56 13.73 11.65 23.89
C GLU A 56 14.34 12.71 22.95
N GLN A 57 15.67 12.69 22.78
CA GLN A 57 16.38 13.61 21.90
C GLN A 57 16.54 13.08 20.48
N ILE A 58 16.43 11.76 20.34
CA ILE A 58 16.34 11.03 19.07
C ILE A 58 15.15 10.08 19.17
N ASP A 59 14.54 9.77 18.04
CA ASP A 59 13.50 8.73 17.96
C ASP A 59 14.10 7.33 17.74
N GLU A 60 13.25 6.31 17.70
CA GLU A 60 13.65 4.91 17.54
C GLU A 60 14.26 4.63 16.16
N GLU A 61 13.75 5.27 15.10
CA GLU A 61 14.29 5.18 13.75
C GLU A 61 15.71 5.77 13.68
N GLU A 62 15.92 6.97 14.25
CA GLU A 62 17.22 7.63 14.37
C GLU A 62 18.20 6.81 15.22
N HIS A 63 17.73 6.15 16.29
CA HIS A 63 18.54 5.20 17.07
C HIS A 63 19.01 4.04 16.19
N ASP A 64 18.10 3.44 15.42
CA ASP A 64 18.40 2.27 14.61
C ASP A 64 19.35 2.58 13.47
N LEU A 65 19.18 3.73 12.81
CA LEU A 65 20.14 4.25 11.83
C LEU A 65 21.55 4.43 12.43
N LEU A 66 21.63 4.98 13.65
CA LEU A 66 22.91 5.12 14.35
C LEU A 66 23.53 3.77 14.71
N MET A 67 22.73 2.77 15.06
CA MET A 67 23.23 1.42 15.34
C MET A 67 23.83 0.79 14.09
N GLU A 68 23.17 0.91 12.93
CA GLU A 68 23.68 0.41 11.64
C GLU A 68 25.05 0.99 11.29
N GLU A 69 25.20 2.30 11.41
CA GLU A 69 26.45 2.98 11.11
C GLU A 69 27.57 2.56 12.07
N VAL A 70 27.24 2.31 13.34
CA VAL A 70 28.21 1.74 14.28
C VAL A 70 28.61 0.33 13.87
N GLU A 71 27.68 -0.51 13.43
CA GLU A 71 27.93 -1.88 12.97
C GLU A 71 28.90 -1.90 11.78
N GLU A 72 28.75 -0.98 10.82
CA GLU A 72 29.65 -0.86 9.67
C GLU A 72 31.08 -0.48 10.09
N VAL A 73 31.21 0.41 11.08
CA VAL A 73 32.49 0.90 11.57
C VAL A 73 33.14 -0.08 12.57
N HIS A 74 32.35 -0.89 13.27
CA HIS A 74 32.83 -1.74 14.35
C HIS A 74 33.77 -2.83 13.81
N PRO A 75 35.03 -2.89 14.27
CA PRO A 75 36.03 -3.81 13.71
C PRO A 75 35.70 -5.29 13.93
N ASP A 76 34.92 -5.61 14.97
CA ASP A 76 34.46 -6.97 15.28
C ASP A 76 33.11 -7.34 14.64
N GLY A 77 32.47 -6.44 13.87
CA GLY A 77 31.19 -6.71 13.21
C GLY A 77 30.06 -7.07 14.18
N LYS A 78 30.00 -6.41 15.34
CA LYS A 78 29.00 -6.65 16.38
C LYS A 78 27.69 -5.99 16.00
N THR A 79 26.58 -6.72 16.12
CA THR A 79 25.23 -6.24 15.85
C THR A 79 24.51 -5.80 17.12
N TYR A 80 23.54 -4.90 16.97
CA TYR A 80 22.73 -4.33 18.04
C TYR A 80 21.24 -4.53 17.76
N PRO A 81 20.41 -4.72 18.80
CA PRO A 81 18.97 -4.82 18.64
C PRO A 81 18.38 -3.52 18.10
N ARG A 82 17.49 -3.64 17.12
CA ARG A 82 16.68 -2.54 16.58
C ARG A 82 15.45 -2.31 17.47
N LEU A 83 14.97 -1.08 17.54
CA LEU A 83 13.87 -0.66 18.42
C LEU A 83 12.61 -0.29 17.63
N GLY A 84 12.76 0.31 16.46
CA GLY A 84 11.65 0.68 15.57
C GLY A 84 11.23 -0.44 14.62
N ASP A 85 11.88 -1.61 14.72
CA ASP A 85 11.55 -2.78 13.93
C ASP A 85 10.38 -3.55 14.55
N ASP A 86 9.17 -3.01 14.36
CA ASP A 86 7.91 -3.73 14.53
C ASP A 86 7.62 -4.66 13.33
N SER A 87 8.60 -4.91 12.43
CA SER A 87 8.49 -6.06 11.54
C SER A 87 8.56 -7.31 12.43
N GLU A 88 7.38 -7.89 12.68
CA GLU A 88 7.29 -9.13 13.44
C GLU A 88 8.22 -10.14 12.75
N GLU A 89 9.16 -10.74 13.50
CA GLU A 89 9.97 -11.89 13.05
C GLU A 89 9.10 -13.01 12.43
N PHE A 90 7.79 -12.97 12.70
CA PHE A 90 6.73 -13.72 12.04
C PHE A 90 6.65 -13.55 10.52
N TYR A 91 6.92 -12.36 9.98
CA TYR A 91 6.85 -12.06 8.54
C TYR A 91 8.20 -12.11 7.82
N ASP A 92 9.31 -11.97 8.54
CA ASP A 92 10.68 -11.94 7.97
C ASP A 92 11.51 -13.19 8.32
N GLY A 93 10.96 -14.13 9.08
CA GLY A 93 11.61 -15.39 9.38
C GLY A 93 11.70 -16.31 8.16
N ASP A 94 12.81 -17.08 8.07
CA ASP A 94 12.99 -18.22 7.13
C ASP A 94 11.90 -19.32 7.26
N ASP A 95 10.92 -19.15 8.17
CA ASP A 95 9.82 -20.06 8.48
C ASP A 95 8.49 -19.63 7.82
N LEU A 96 8.53 -18.71 6.84
CA LEU A 96 7.37 -18.43 5.99
C LEU A 96 7.02 -19.71 5.22
N PRO A 97 5.80 -20.26 5.36
CA PRO A 97 5.42 -21.43 4.59
C PRO A 97 5.46 -21.08 3.11
N ASP A 98 6.16 -21.91 2.32
CA ASP A 98 6.17 -21.77 0.87
C ASP A 98 4.73 -21.63 0.35
N ALA A 99 4.53 -20.64 -0.53
CA ALA A 99 3.24 -20.44 -1.19
C ALA A 99 2.83 -21.76 -1.87
N PRO A 100 1.57 -22.21 -1.69
CA PRO A 100 1.13 -23.47 -2.28
C PRO A 100 1.30 -23.43 -3.79
N GLU A 101 1.84 -24.50 -4.38
CA GLU A 101 1.94 -24.63 -5.83
C GLU A 101 0.54 -24.57 -6.44
N LEU A 102 0.26 -23.51 -7.20
CA LEU A 102 -1.00 -23.35 -7.92
C LEU A 102 -0.96 -24.29 -9.15
N ASP A 103 -1.73 -25.37 -9.11
CA ASP A 103 -1.98 -26.21 -10.29
C ASP A 103 -2.88 -25.44 -11.26
N VAL A 104 -2.26 -24.63 -12.12
CA VAL A 104 -2.88 -23.95 -13.27
C VAL A 104 -3.19 -24.96 -14.39
N GLY A 105 -3.83 -26.08 -14.04
CA GLY A 105 -4.11 -27.18 -14.96
C GLY A 105 -5.37 -27.00 -15.80
N ARG A 106 -6.20 -25.98 -15.53
CA ARG A 106 -7.44 -25.74 -16.28
C ARG A 106 -7.91 -24.31 -16.10
N SER A 107 -8.29 -23.65 -17.20
CA SER A 107 -9.12 -22.43 -17.12
C SER A 107 -10.40 -22.79 -16.36
N ILE A 108 -10.56 -22.25 -15.15
CA ILE A 108 -11.78 -22.39 -14.36
C ILE A 108 -12.65 -21.19 -14.72
N ASP A 109 -13.89 -21.44 -15.14
CA ASP A 109 -14.85 -20.37 -15.40
C ASP A 109 -15.05 -19.52 -14.14
N LEU A 110 -14.90 -18.19 -14.29
CA LEU A 110 -15.09 -17.21 -13.21
C LEU A 110 -16.48 -17.35 -12.57
N ASP A 111 -17.52 -17.61 -13.35
CA ASP A 111 -18.87 -17.87 -12.84
C ASP A 111 -18.95 -19.07 -11.90
N LYS A 112 -18.11 -20.08 -12.13
CA LYS A 112 -18.05 -21.28 -11.29
C LYS A 112 -17.27 -21.04 -9.99
N LEU A 113 -16.31 -20.11 -10.02
CA LEU A 113 -15.57 -19.63 -8.84
C LEU A 113 -16.40 -18.65 -8.01
N MET A 114 -17.14 -17.76 -8.67
CA MET A 114 -18.04 -16.78 -8.05
C MET A 114 -19.30 -17.43 -7.49
N ARG A 115 -19.67 -18.63 -7.97
CA ARG A 115 -20.72 -19.42 -7.35
C ARG A 115 -20.21 -19.96 -6.01
N SER A 116 -20.87 -19.55 -4.92
CA SER A 116 -20.64 -20.11 -3.60
C SER A 116 -20.68 -21.64 -3.68
N ARG A 117 -19.55 -22.28 -3.36
CA ARG A 117 -19.49 -23.74 -3.33
C ARG A 117 -20.49 -24.23 -2.29
N ASP A 118 -21.44 -25.06 -2.70
CA ASP A 118 -22.38 -25.72 -1.79
C ASP A 118 -21.60 -26.42 -0.67
N GLY A 119 -21.71 -25.88 0.56
CA GLY A 119 -21.01 -26.37 1.74
C GLY A 119 -19.65 -25.72 2.07
N ALA A 120 -19.23 -24.64 1.41
CA ALA A 120 -17.96 -23.96 1.74
C ALA A 120 -17.99 -23.15 3.05
N PHE A 121 -19.14 -23.05 3.73
CA PHE A 121 -19.25 -22.46 5.05
C PHE A 121 -19.92 -23.45 6.04
N THR A 122 -19.28 -24.60 6.28
CA THR A 122 -19.70 -25.54 7.34
C THR A 122 -18.65 -25.68 8.44
N GLY A 123 -17.86 -24.65 8.68
CA GLY A 123 -17.05 -24.54 9.90
C GLY A 123 -17.80 -23.72 10.93
N SER A 124 -18.17 -24.29 12.07
CA SER A 124 -18.81 -23.55 13.18
C SER A 124 -17.82 -22.71 13.99
N PHE A 125 -16.64 -22.40 13.44
CA PHE A 125 -15.63 -21.61 14.12
C PHE A 125 -15.72 -20.18 13.57
N GLY A 126 -16.09 -19.23 14.43
CA GLY A 126 -16.22 -17.81 14.07
C GLY A 126 -17.56 -17.37 13.48
N ARG A 127 -18.53 -18.28 13.25
CA ARG A 127 -19.88 -17.88 12.79
C ARG A 127 -20.61 -17.06 13.86
N ASP A 128 -20.59 -17.55 15.10
CA ASP A 128 -21.29 -16.89 16.21
C ASP A 128 -20.63 -15.54 16.52
N GLU A 129 -19.28 -15.45 16.46
CA GLU A 129 -18.53 -14.20 16.62
C GLU A 129 -18.78 -13.22 15.46
N TYR A 130 -18.90 -13.71 14.23
CA TYR A 130 -19.21 -12.87 13.07
C TYR A 130 -20.66 -12.38 13.09
N GLU A 131 -21.62 -13.24 13.46
CA GLU A 131 -23.02 -12.85 13.64
C GLU A 131 -23.15 -11.83 14.79
N GLU A 132 -22.43 -12.02 15.91
CA GLU A 132 -22.38 -11.08 17.03
C GLU A 132 -21.73 -9.75 16.64
N TYR A 133 -20.60 -9.78 15.92
CA TYR A 133 -19.93 -8.58 15.42
C TYR A 133 -20.80 -7.80 14.43
N ARG A 134 -21.45 -8.51 13.50
CA ARG A 134 -22.36 -7.91 12.52
C ARG A 134 -23.57 -7.29 13.22
N GLN A 135 -24.11 -7.97 14.23
CA GLN A 135 -25.24 -7.47 15.00
C GLN A 135 -24.86 -6.24 15.84
N LYS A 136 -23.69 -6.25 16.47
CA LYS A 136 -23.13 -5.11 17.21
C LYS A 136 -22.91 -3.89 16.31
N MET A 137 -22.27 -4.10 15.16
CA MET A 137 -22.05 -3.04 14.15
C MET A 137 -23.38 -2.45 13.65
N ALA A 138 -24.38 -3.30 13.39
CA ALA A 138 -25.70 -2.84 12.98
C ALA A 138 -26.38 -2.02 14.10
N GLU A 139 -26.29 -2.48 15.34
CA GLU A 139 -26.84 -1.78 16.50
C GLU A 139 -26.15 -0.42 16.73
N ASP A 140 -24.83 -0.36 16.61
CA ASP A 140 -24.05 0.87 16.71
C ASP A 140 -24.45 1.85 15.59
N PHE A 141 -24.62 1.39 14.36
CA PHE A 141 -25.08 2.22 13.24
C PHE A 141 -26.50 2.77 13.45
N PHE A 142 -27.45 1.96 13.92
CA PHE A 142 -28.80 2.44 14.20
C PHE A 142 -28.82 3.46 15.34
N LYS A 143 -27.99 3.25 16.37
CA LYS A 143 -27.87 4.17 17.49
C LYS A 143 -27.23 5.49 17.08
N GLU A 144 -26.17 5.45 16.28
CA GLU A 144 -25.51 6.64 15.73
C GLU A 144 -26.45 7.40 14.78
N SER A 145 -27.22 6.68 13.96
CA SER A 145 -28.24 7.26 13.08
C SER A 145 -29.38 7.93 13.88
N ASP A 146 -29.90 7.26 14.91
CA ASP A 146 -30.93 7.83 15.79
C ASP A 146 -30.41 9.06 16.56
N GLU A 147 -29.15 9.04 16.99
CA GLU A 147 -28.48 10.15 17.67
C GLU A 147 -28.23 11.34 16.72
N ALA A 148 -27.86 11.08 15.46
CA ALA A 148 -27.70 12.09 14.41
C ALA A 148 -29.05 12.73 14.00
N ILE A 149 -30.13 11.93 13.95
CA ILE A 149 -31.49 12.45 13.75
C ILE A 149 -31.93 13.30 14.94
N ALA A 150 -31.64 12.86 16.17
CA ALA A 150 -32.01 13.58 17.39
C ALA A 150 -31.24 14.89 17.60
N SER A 151 -29.98 14.96 17.16
CA SER A 151 -29.14 16.16 17.23
C SER A 151 -29.44 17.19 16.13
N GLY A 152 -30.25 16.81 15.13
CA GLY A 152 -30.67 17.69 14.04
C GLY A 152 -29.63 17.88 12.93
N ASP A 153 -28.60 17.03 12.88
CA ASP A 153 -27.49 17.08 11.90
C ASP A 153 -27.76 16.20 10.66
N HIS A 154 -28.94 15.59 10.57
CA HIS A 154 -29.30 14.65 9.52
C HIS A 154 -29.62 15.31 8.15
N GLU A 155 -29.87 16.62 8.06
CA GLU A 155 -30.29 17.23 6.78
C GLU A 155 -29.22 17.13 5.66
N ASP A 156 -27.94 16.99 6.01
CA ASP A 156 -26.84 16.82 5.03
C ASP A 156 -26.35 15.36 4.87
N MET A 157 -26.85 14.41 5.68
CA MET A 157 -26.57 12.98 5.47
C MET A 157 -27.53 12.41 4.41
N GLN A 158 -27.15 12.57 3.14
CA GLN A 158 -27.77 11.80 2.08
C GLN A 158 -27.58 10.31 2.37
N SER A 159 -28.70 9.60 2.50
CA SER A 159 -28.74 8.15 2.58
C SER A 159 -28.13 7.58 1.30
N GLN A 160 -26.84 7.25 1.35
CA GLN A 160 -26.24 6.38 0.35
C GLN A 160 -26.75 4.97 0.63
N ASP A 161 -27.72 4.55 -0.19
CA ASP A 161 -28.17 3.16 -0.24
C ASP A 161 -26.95 2.23 -0.33
N PRO A 162 -26.81 1.22 0.56
CA PRO A 162 -25.70 0.26 0.51
C PRO A 162 -25.60 -0.50 -0.83
N GLY A 163 -26.66 -0.48 -1.65
CA GLY A 163 -26.72 -1.09 -2.97
C GLY A 163 -26.38 -0.17 -4.15
N ASN A 164 -26.16 1.14 -3.94
CA ASN A 164 -25.91 2.10 -5.02
C ASN A 164 -24.67 2.95 -4.75
N ARG A 165 -23.52 2.27 -4.56
CA ARG A 165 -22.20 2.91 -4.66
C ARG A 165 -21.96 3.22 -6.13
N VAL A 166 -22.42 4.38 -6.59
CA VAL A 166 -22.11 4.86 -7.93
C VAL A 166 -20.69 5.41 -7.88
N PHE A 167 -19.73 4.58 -8.29
CA PHE A 167 -18.33 4.94 -8.44
C PHE A 167 -18.14 5.74 -9.73
N HIS A 168 -18.74 6.92 -9.84
CA HIS A 168 -18.56 7.73 -11.05
C HIS A 168 -17.12 8.26 -11.22
N ASP A 169 -16.34 8.32 -10.14
CA ASP A 169 -15.01 8.94 -10.16
C ASP A 169 -13.85 7.93 -10.01
N VAL A 170 -14.14 6.64 -9.78
CA VAL A 170 -13.09 5.62 -9.55
C VAL A 170 -12.69 4.90 -10.84
N GLU A 171 -13.52 4.94 -11.87
CA GLU A 171 -13.27 4.24 -13.12
C GLU A 171 -12.11 4.88 -13.92
N ASP A 172 -12.01 6.20 -13.89
CA ASP A 172 -10.88 6.95 -14.46
C ASP A 172 -9.59 6.72 -13.65
N GLU A 173 -9.67 6.78 -12.31
CA GLU A 173 -8.51 6.53 -11.44
C GLU A 173 -8.00 5.08 -11.57
N ALA A 174 -8.91 4.11 -11.72
CA ALA A 174 -8.56 2.71 -11.96
C ALA A 174 -7.94 2.50 -13.34
N ARG A 175 -8.42 3.21 -14.38
CA ARG A 175 -7.82 3.19 -15.72
C ARG A 175 -6.40 3.76 -15.70
N ASP A 176 -6.19 4.88 -15.02
CA ASP A 176 -4.87 5.50 -14.89
C ASP A 176 -3.90 4.61 -14.11
N LEU A 177 -4.34 4.00 -13.01
CA LEU A 177 -3.54 3.05 -12.23
C LEU A 177 -3.19 1.80 -13.05
N LYS A 178 -4.15 1.25 -13.80
CA LYS A 178 -3.94 0.11 -14.71
C LYS A 178 -2.90 0.44 -15.78
N ARG A 179 -2.98 1.64 -16.38
CA ARG A 179 -2.00 2.12 -17.38
C ARG A 179 -0.62 2.33 -16.77
N GLN A 180 -0.55 2.84 -15.54
CA GLN A 180 0.72 3.00 -14.81
C GLN A 180 1.38 1.64 -14.51
N ILE A 181 0.62 0.66 -14.03
CA ILE A 181 1.11 -0.70 -13.74
C ILE A 181 1.54 -1.42 -15.02
N ALA A 182 0.79 -1.29 -16.11
CA ALA A 182 1.13 -1.91 -17.38
C ALA A 182 2.42 -1.32 -18.00
N ALA A 183 2.61 0.00 -17.91
CA ALA A 183 3.84 0.67 -18.32
C ALA A 183 5.04 0.22 -17.48
N GLU A 184 4.85 0.01 -16.18
CA GLU A 184 5.89 -0.49 -15.28
C GLU A 184 6.27 -1.96 -15.57
N MET A 185 5.29 -2.81 -15.92
CA MET A 185 5.52 -4.21 -16.27
C MET A 185 5.89 -4.46 -17.74
N GLY A 186 5.94 -3.41 -18.58
CA GLY A 186 6.31 -3.52 -19.99
C GLY A 186 5.30 -4.31 -20.84
N VAL A 187 4.03 -4.30 -20.45
CA VAL A 187 2.91 -4.94 -21.17
C VAL A 187 2.17 -3.86 -21.96
N GLU A 188 1.99 -4.05 -23.27
CA GLU A 188 1.17 -3.17 -24.10
C GLU A 188 -0.31 -3.38 -23.73
N THR A 189 -0.95 -2.33 -23.20
CA THR A 189 -2.42 -2.31 -23.01
C THR A 189 -3.08 -2.01 -24.34
N GLU A 190 -3.77 -2.99 -24.93
CA GLU A 190 -4.81 -2.71 -25.92
C GLU A 190 -5.87 -1.84 -25.23
N GLU A 191 -6.23 -0.70 -25.83
CA GLU A 191 -7.36 0.08 -25.36
C GLU A 191 -8.60 -0.82 -25.47
N GLU A 192 -9.17 -1.21 -24.33
CA GLU A 192 -10.54 -1.70 -24.29
C GLU A 192 -11.40 -0.57 -24.86
N SER A 193 -11.71 -0.69 -26.16
CA SER A 193 -12.78 0.03 -26.81
C SER A 193 -13.96 -0.05 -25.87
N ASP A 194 -14.47 1.10 -25.48
CA ASP A 194 -15.75 1.22 -24.82
C ASP A 194 -16.73 0.33 -25.60
N ASP A 195 -17.24 -0.74 -24.97
CA ASP A 195 -18.12 -1.73 -25.62
C ASP A 195 -19.43 -1.06 -26.12
N SER A 196 -19.65 0.20 -25.73
CA SER A 196 -20.68 1.10 -26.21
C SER A 196 -20.54 1.52 -27.67
N THR A 197 -19.33 1.52 -28.26
CA THR A 197 -19.09 2.04 -29.62
C THR A 197 -18.58 0.94 -30.54
N ASN A 198 -19.38 0.59 -31.56
CA ASN A 198 -19.07 -0.48 -32.52
C ASN A 198 -19.16 0.04 -33.96
N VAL A 199 -18.29 -0.45 -34.86
CA VAL A 199 -18.29 -0.05 -36.28
C VAL A 199 -18.69 -1.24 -37.15
N ASP A 200 -19.71 -1.07 -37.99
CA ASP A 200 -20.17 -2.13 -38.89
C ASP A 200 -19.32 -2.26 -40.17
N GLU A 201 -19.59 -3.31 -40.96
CA GLU A 201 -18.88 -3.59 -42.22
C GLU A 201 -19.05 -2.51 -43.29
N ASP A 202 -20.11 -1.69 -43.19
CA ASP A 202 -20.37 -0.53 -44.06
C ASP A 202 -19.62 0.74 -43.58
N GLY A 203 -19.00 0.67 -42.39
CA GLY A 203 -18.28 1.77 -41.76
C GLY A 203 -19.20 2.77 -41.05
N THR A 204 -20.42 2.36 -40.71
CA THR A 204 -21.34 3.11 -39.83
C THR A 204 -20.92 2.84 -38.40
N GLU A 205 -20.80 3.92 -37.63
CA GLU A 205 -20.50 3.86 -36.22
C GLU A 205 -21.80 3.78 -35.44
N TRP A 206 -21.85 2.88 -34.46
CA TRP A 206 -22.97 2.61 -33.60
C TRP A 206 -22.58 2.94 -32.18
N TRP A 207 -23.43 3.67 -31.46
CA TRP A 207 -23.25 4.02 -30.06
C TRP A 207 -24.52 3.70 -29.28
N GLU A 208 -24.41 2.97 -28.18
CA GLU A 208 -25.52 2.74 -27.24
C GLU A 208 -25.40 3.72 -26.07
N ASP A 209 -26.47 4.44 -25.77
CA ASP A 209 -26.51 5.33 -24.60
C ASP A 209 -26.88 4.60 -23.30
N ASP A 210 -26.75 5.29 -22.17
CA ASP A 210 -27.01 4.72 -20.83
C ASP A 210 -28.48 4.27 -20.61
N ASP A 211 -29.41 4.70 -21.47
CA ASP A 211 -30.82 4.31 -21.47
C ASP A 211 -31.11 3.11 -22.40
N GLY A 212 -30.08 2.56 -23.08
CA GLY A 212 -30.18 1.46 -24.03
C GLY A 212 -30.72 1.87 -25.40
N VAL A 213 -30.67 3.17 -25.73
CA VAL A 213 -31.06 3.69 -27.04
C VAL A 213 -29.85 3.69 -27.96
N TRP A 214 -30.05 3.15 -29.15
CA TRP A 214 -29.01 3.04 -30.16
C TRP A 214 -28.96 4.30 -31.01
N TRP A 215 -27.75 4.77 -31.30
CA TRP A 215 -27.45 5.88 -32.18
C TRP A 215 -26.50 5.40 -33.28
N TYR A 216 -26.68 5.91 -34.49
CA TYR A 216 -25.82 5.56 -35.62
C TYR A 216 -25.27 6.82 -36.29
N ARG A 217 -24.03 6.72 -36.78
CA ARG A 217 -23.35 7.75 -37.58
C ARG A 217 -22.84 7.13 -38.88
N PRO A 218 -23.43 7.48 -40.02
CA PRO A 218 -22.94 7.02 -41.32
C PRO A 218 -21.54 7.54 -41.62
N LYS A 219 -20.79 6.76 -42.40
CA LYS A 219 -19.44 7.11 -42.81
C LYS A 219 -19.37 8.46 -43.54
N GLY A 220 -18.81 9.46 -42.87
CA GLY A 220 -18.57 10.80 -43.42
C GLY A 220 -19.58 11.87 -43.01
N GLU A 221 -20.55 11.54 -42.16
CA GLU A 221 -21.44 12.49 -41.49
C GLU A 221 -20.86 12.86 -40.12
N GLU A 222 -21.04 14.12 -39.67
CA GLU A 222 -20.58 14.58 -38.35
C GLU A 222 -21.66 14.40 -37.26
N ASP A 223 -22.92 14.22 -37.65
CA ASP A 223 -24.07 14.12 -36.75
C ASP A 223 -24.44 12.67 -36.42
N TRP A 224 -24.87 12.44 -35.18
CA TRP A 224 -25.43 11.17 -34.71
C TRP A 224 -26.95 11.17 -34.86
N TYR A 225 -27.50 10.05 -35.34
CA TYR A 225 -28.94 9.86 -35.51
C TYR A 225 -29.43 8.77 -34.57
N GLN A 226 -30.55 9.03 -33.88
CA GLN A 226 -31.20 8.02 -33.07
C GLN A 226 -31.73 6.92 -33.98
N TYR A 227 -31.41 5.67 -33.66
CA TYR A 227 -32.00 4.50 -34.27
C TYR A 227 -33.35 4.22 -33.61
N GLU A 228 -34.42 4.28 -34.39
CA GLU A 228 -35.75 3.80 -33.99
C GLU A 228 -35.98 2.44 -34.66
N ASP A 229 -36.41 1.44 -33.89
CA ASP A 229 -36.76 0.08 -34.38
C ASP A 229 -38.03 0.08 -35.26
#